data_AF-A0A2G2LX79-F1
#
_entry.id   AF-A0A2G2LX79-F1
#
_cell.length_a   1.000
_cell.length_b   1.000
_cell.length_c   1.000
_cell.angle_alpha   90.00
_cell.angle_beta   90.00
_cell.angle_gamma   90.00
#
_symmetry.space_group_name_H-M   'P 1'
#
loop_
_entity.id
_entity.type
_entity.pdbx_description
1 polymer ?
#
loop_
_entity_poly.entity_id
_entity_poly.type
_entity_poly.pdbx_seq_one_letter_code
_entity_poly.pdbx_strand_id
1 'polypeptide(L)' 'MSGFLVKAVSSDGVQSEVYIEASSTTDAASKIRARGLTPLSARPGNPPRKKRPPRGAAVAASRIVRELGAL' A
#
# COMPACT_ATOMS: atom_id res chain seq x y z
N MET A 1 0.11 0.10 16.30
CA MET A 1 -0.01 -0.85 15.18
C MET A 1 1.37 -1.07 14.61
N SER A 2 1.88 -2.31 14.67
CA SER A 2 3.15 -2.71 14.04
C SER A 2 2.90 -3.14 12.59
N GLY A 3 3.84 -2.83 11.71
CA GLY A 3 3.79 -3.24 10.31
C GLY A 3 5.10 -3.86 9.87
N PHE A 4 5.02 -4.71 8.87
CA PHE A 4 6.14 -5.43 8.30
C PHE A 4 6.19 -5.22 6.80
N LEU A 5 7.40 -4.99 6.28
CA LEU A 5 7.68 -5.11 4.86
C LEU A 5 8.10 -6.55 4.60
N VAL A 6 7.30 -7.25 3.81
CA VAL A 6 7.54 -8.65 3.44
C VAL A 6 7.95 -8.71 1.97
N LYS A 7 9.16 -9.21 1.71
CA LYS A 7 9.55 -9.63 0.37
C LYS A 7 8.84 -10.93 0.05
N ALA A 8 8.13 -10.97 -1.07
CA ALA A 8 7.35 -12.12 -1.49
C ALA A 8 7.48 -12.34 -3.00
N VAL A 9 7.23 -13.58 -3.42
CA VAL A 9 7.25 -14.02 -4.82
C VAL A 9 5.84 -14.41 -5.23
N SER A 10 5.40 -13.97 -6.41
CA SER A 10 4.17 -14.45 -7.03
C SER A 10 4.38 -15.84 -7.67
N SER A 11 3.29 -16.51 -8.03
CA SER A 11 3.34 -17.76 -8.81
C SER A 11 4.14 -17.63 -10.10
N ASP A 12 4.16 -16.43 -10.68
CA ASP A 12 4.85 -16.12 -11.95
C ASP A 12 6.34 -15.80 -11.75
N GLY A 13 6.86 -15.95 -10.53
CA GLY A 13 8.26 -15.70 -10.19
C GLY A 13 8.61 -14.23 -9.94
N VAL A 14 7.62 -13.32 -9.96
CA VAL A 14 7.86 -11.88 -9.75
C VAL A 14 8.08 -11.59 -8.27
N GLN A 15 9.24 -11.01 -7.96
CA GLN A 15 9.55 -10.53 -6.61
C GLN A 15 8.95 -9.16 -6.37
N SER A 16 8.25 -9.00 -5.24
CA SER A 16 7.73 -7.72 -4.79
C SER A 16 7.89 -7.55 -3.28
N GLU A 17 7.85 -6.31 -2.81
CA GLU A 17 7.88 -5.99 -1.39
C GLU A 17 6.55 -5.38 -0.98
N VAL A 18 5.87 -6.03 -0.04
CA VAL A 18 4.52 -5.71 0.37
C VAL A 18 4.52 -5.28 1.83
N TYR A 19 3.97 -4.11 2.11
CA TYR A 19 3.68 -3.69 3.48
C TYR A 19 2.41 -4.38 3.98
N ILE A 20 2.49 -4.98 5.17
CA ILE A 20 1.34 -5.61 5.82
C ILE A 20 1.31 -5.26 7.31
N GLU A 21 0.11 -4.99 7.82
CA GLU A 21 -0.11 -4.77 9.24
C GLU A 21 -0.23 -6.13 9.94
N ALA A 22 0.67 -6.38 10.89
CA ALA A 22 0.79 -7.65 11.59
C ALA A 22 1.41 -7.45 12.98
N SER A 23 1.05 -8.32 13.92
CA SER A 23 1.60 -8.30 15.28
C SER A 23 2.97 -8.97 15.40
N SER A 24 3.32 -9.85 14.45
CA SER A 24 4.59 -10.57 14.41
C SER A 24 5.03 -10.90 12.98
N THR A 25 6.29 -11.33 12.82
CA THR A 25 6.81 -11.81 11.53
C THR A 25 6.06 -13.03 11.01
N THR A 26 5.65 -13.93 11.90
CA THR A 26 4.87 -15.13 11.55
C THR A 26 3.47 -14.76 11.06
N ASP A 27 2.79 -13.81 11.74
CA ASP A 27 1.50 -13.28 11.30
C ASP A 27 1.62 -12.59 9.93
N ALA A 28 2.67 -11.79 9.73
CA ALA A 28 2.95 -11.15 8.44
C ALA A 28 3.13 -12.17 7.30
N ALA A 29 3.91 -13.23 7.53
CA ALA A 29 4.13 -14.29 6.55
C ALA A 29 2.82 -15.05 6.24
N SER A 30 2.01 -15.37 7.25
CA SER A 30 0.71 -16.03 7.06
C SER A 30 -0.25 -15.19 6.23
N LYS A 31 -0.33 -13.88 6.50
CA LYS A 31 -1.16 -12.96 5.71
C LYS A 31 -0.68 -12.81 4.26
N ILE A 32 0.62 -12.93 4.00
CA ILE A 32 1.17 -12.93 2.63
C ILE A 32 0.84 -14.23 1.89
N ARG A 33 0.92 -15.39 2.56
CA ARG A 33 0.46 -16.67 1.99
C ARG A 33 -1.02 -16.66 1.64
N ALA A 34 -1.86 -16.07 2.50
CA ALA A 34 -3.29 -15.92 2.23
C ALA A 34 -3.59 -15.06 0.98
N ARG A 35 -2.64 -14.23 0.53
CA ARG A 35 -2.72 -13.46 -0.73
C ARG A 35 -2.21 -14.23 -1.94
N GLY A 36 -1.87 -15.51 -1.79
CA GLY A 36 -1.31 -16.34 -2.88
C GLY A 36 0.16 -16.06 -3.18
N LEU A 37 0.89 -15.41 -2.25
CA LEU A 37 2.30 -15.07 -2.42
C LEU A 37 3.18 -15.93 -1.51
N THR A 38 4.39 -16.25 -1.95
CA THR A 38 5.38 -16.97 -1.13
C THR A 38 6.27 -15.96 -0.38
N PRO A 39 6.19 -15.87 0.96
CA PRO A 39 7.04 -14.96 1.73
C PRO A 39 8.49 -15.46 1.76
N LEU A 40 9.44 -14.58 1.44
CA LEU A 40 10.88 -14.84 1.50
C LEU A 40 11.52 -14.28 2.76
N SER A 41 11.19 -13.05 3.12
CA SER A 41 11.73 -12.38 4.31
C SER A 41 10.76 -11.32 4.81
N ALA A 42 10.61 -11.17 6.12
CA ALA A 42 9.81 -10.11 6.74
C ALA A 42 10.71 -9.26 7.64
N ARG A 43 10.62 -7.93 7.52
CA ARG A 43 11.30 -6.99 8.42
C ARG A 43 10.31 -5.96 8.95
N PRO A 44 10.51 -5.42 10.17
CA PRO A 44 9.75 -4.27 10.63
C PRO A 44 9.87 -3.13 9.61
N GLY A 45 8.73 -2.52 9.27
CA GLY A 45 8.68 -1.50 8.24
C GLY A 45 7.63 -0.46 8.57
N ASN A 46 7.83 0.74 8.03
CA ASN A 46 6.85 1.81 8.15
C ASN A 46 5.79 1.68 7.05
N PRO A 47 4.54 2.07 7.32
CA PRO A 47 3.51 2.13 6.30
C PRO A 47 3.96 3.05 5.16
N PRO A 48 3.59 2.73 3.91
CA PRO A 48 3.89 3.59 2.76
C PRO A 48 3.33 4.99 3.03
N ARG A 49 4.18 6.01 2.84
CA ARG A 49 3.77 7.40 3.04
C ARG A 49 2.61 7.68 2.10
N LYS A 50 1.43 7.99 2.64
CA LYS A 50 0.31 8.55 1.86
C LYS A 50 0.85 9.78 1.15
N LYS A 51 1.03 9.72 -0.17
CA LYS A 51 1.42 10.89 -0.96
C LYS A 51 0.33 11.93 -0.74
N ARG A 52 0.69 13.07 -0.13
CA ARG A 52 -0.25 14.20 -0.06
C ARG A 52 -0.60 14.56 -1.50
N PRO A 53 -1.88 14.76 -1.83
CA PRO A 53 -2.24 15.23 -3.16
C PRO A 53 -1.47 16.53 -3.44
N PRO A 54 -0.99 16.73 -4.69
CA PRO A 54 -0.27 17.94 -5.03
C PRO A 54 -1.13 19.15 -4.64
N ARG A 55 -0.53 20.10 -3.91
CA ARG A 55 -1.18 21.36 -3.51
C ARG A 55 -1.61 22.09 -4.78
N GLY A 56 -2.86 21.87 -5.23
CA GLY A 56 -3.36 22.36 -6.51
C GLY A 56 -4.41 21.47 -7.15
N ALA A 57 -4.32 20.13 -7.00
CA ALA A 57 -5.31 19.21 -7.57
C ALA A 57 -6.70 19.37 -6.94
N ALA A 58 -6.75 19.58 -5.62
CA ALA A 58 -8.00 19.87 -4.92
C ALA A 58 -8.61 21.21 -5.36
N VAL A 59 -7.78 22.23 -5.60
CA VAL A 59 -8.23 23.56 -6.03
C VAL A 59 -8.74 23.54 -7.48
N ALA A 60 -8.09 22.79 -8.36
CA ALA A 60 -8.52 22.60 -9.75
C ALA A 60 -9.87 21.86 -9.82
N ALA A 61 -10.03 20.77 -9.05
CA ALA A 61 -11.29 20.04 -8.99
C ALA A 61 -12.45 20.92 -8.48
N SER A 62 -12.21 21.74 -7.46
CA SER A 62 -13.22 22.68 -6.96
C SER A 62 -13.61 23.77 -7.97
N ARG A 63 -12.69 24.23 -8.83
CA ARG A 63 -13.01 25.20 -9.90
C ARG A 63 -13.89 24.57 -10.98
N ILE A 64 -13.55 23.37 -11.43
CA ILE A 64 -14.30 22.65 -12.46
C ILE A 64 -15.76 22.40 -12.01
N VAL A 65 -15.97 21.95 -10.76
CA VAL A 65 -17.32 21.71 -10.24
C VAL A 65 -18.15 22.99 -10.16
N ARG A 66 -17.51 24.11 -9.81
CA ARG A 66 -18.18 25.42 -9.75
C ARG A 66 -18.58 25.92 -11.13
N GLU A 67 -17.73 25.73 -12.14
CA GLU A 67 -18.02 26.14 -13.52
C GLU A 67 -19.11 25.28 -14.15
N LEU A 68 -19.18 23.98 -13.84
CA LEU A 68 -20.24 23.08 -14.32
C LEU A 68 -21.60 23.33 -13.65
N GLY A 69 -21.64 23.74 -12.39
CA GLY A 69 -22.90 24.08 -11.71
C GLY A 69 -23.46 25.46 -12.05
N ALA A 70 -22.73 26.24 -12.84
CA ALA A 70 -23.14 27.55 -13.34
C ALA A 70 -23.61 27.51 -14.82
N LEU A 71 -23.60 26.31 -15.43
CA LEU A 71 -24.24 25.99 -16.71
C LEU A 71 -25.64 25.41 -16.46
#